data_AF-A0A957KP66-F1
#
_entry.id   AF-A0A957KP66-F1
#
_cell.length_a   1.000
_cell.length_b   1.000
_cell.length_c   1.000
_cell.angle_alpha   90.00
_cell.angle_beta   90.00
_cell.angle_gamma   90.00
#
_symmetry.space_group_name_H-M   'P 1'
#
loop_
_entity.id
_entity.type
_entity.pdbx_description
1 polymer ?
#
loop_
_entity_poly.entity_id
_entity_poly.type
_entity_poly.pdbx_seq_one_letter_code
_entity_poly.pdbx_strand_id
1 'polypeptide(L)'
;VLVGVCLTPPIAVNVTPNVLWPPNHKYVKVTASVVTAPDATLSVTVTSSEPDNGLGDGDTPNDIQQLSPNQFNLRAERAGGGPGRVYTVTYTATRACGTSATGVAQVLVPANQGKGNREGDAVTVERAVDALFMANRLFLPAVTR
;
A
#
# COMPACT_ATOMS: atom_id res chain seq x y z
N VAL A 1 -5.92 12.92 37.88
CA VAL A 1 -4.88 13.18 36.85
C VAL A 1 -5.19 12.29 35.66
N LEU A 2 -5.69 12.85 34.57
CA LEU A 2 -5.82 12.09 33.33
C LEU A 2 -4.40 12.04 32.72
N VAL A 3 -3.73 10.90 32.83
CA VAL A 3 -2.50 10.68 32.06
C VAL A 3 -2.95 10.60 30.61
N GLY A 4 -2.47 11.51 29.76
CA GLY A 4 -2.82 11.54 28.34
C GLY A 4 -2.46 10.20 27.69
N VAL A 5 -3.47 9.40 27.35
CA VAL A 5 -3.25 8.11 26.70
C VAL A 5 -2.86 8.38 25.26
N CYS A 6 -1.64 7.99 24.90
CA CYS A 6 -1.18 7.97 23.52
C CYS A 6 -1.69 6.70 22.85
N LEU A 7 -2.65 6.85 21.94
CA LEU A 7 -3.17 5.71 21.17
C LEU A 7 -2.38 5.54 19.87
N THR A 8 -2.38 4.33 19.33
CA THR A 8 -1.87 4.06 17.98
C THR A 8 -2.75 4.76 16.93
N PRO A 9 -2.19 5.46 15.92
CA PRO A 9 -3.00 6.07 14.87
C PRO A 9 -3.63 5.00 13.98
N PRO A 10 -4.92 5.08 13.63
CA PRO A 10 -5.48 4.25 12.57
C PRO A 10 -4.84 4.62 11.24
N ILE A 11 -4.61 3.64 10.35
CA ILE A 11 -4.07 3.89 9.01
C ILE A 11 -4.73 2.97 7.99
N ALA A 12 -5.13 3.53 6.85
CA ALA A 12 -5.63 2.81 5.69
C ALA A 12 -4.98 3.37 4.42
N VAL A 13 -4.54 2.49 3.52
CA VAL A 13 -3.80 2.83 2.31
C VAL A 13 -4.45 2.16 1.11
N ASN A 14 -4.66 2.91 0.04
CA ASN A 14 -5.08 2.41 -1.26
C ASN A 14 -4.22 3.02 -2.37
N VAL A 15 -4.07 2.33 -3.50
CA VAL A 15 -3.29 2.80 -4.65
C VAL A 15 -4.10 2.69 -5.94
N THR A 16 -3.90 3.63 -6.85
CA THR A 16 -4.59 3.63 -8.16
C THR A 16 -3.65 4.15 -9.26
N PRO A 17 -3.47 3.38 -10.36
CA PRO A 17 -3.93 2.00 -10.56
C PRO A 17 -3.18 1.01 -9.65
N ASN A 18 -3.82 -0.11 -9.31
CA ASN A 18 -3.20 -1.22 -8.57
C ASN A 18 -2.72 -2.36 -9.50
N VAL A 19 -2.89 -2.21 -10.82
CA VAL A 19 -2.39 -3.13 -11.84
C VAL A 19 -1.76 -2.33 -12.97
N LEU A 20 -0.53 -2.67 -13.38
CA LEU A 20 0.15 -2.08 -14.53
C LEU A 20 0.18 -3.11 -15.66
N TRP A 21 -0.44 -2.77 -16.79
CA TRP A 21 -0.47 -3.61 -17.97
C TRP A 21 -0.64 -2.75 -19.24
N PRO A 22 -0.03 -3.11 -20.38
CA PRO A 22 0.86 -4.25 -20.60
C PRO A 22 2.27 -4.03 -20.01
N PRO A 23 3.05 -5.11 -19.74
CA PRO A 23 4.43 -5.01 -19.29
C PRO A 23 5.34 -4.54 -20.45
N ASN A 24 5.32 -3.24 -20.72
CA ASN A 24 5.93 -2.60 -21.88
C ASN A 24 7.10 -1.67 -21.51
N HIS A 25 7.64 -1.79 -20.29
CA HIS A 25 8.79 -1.04 -19.77
C HIS A 25 8.53 0.47 -19.63
N LYS A 26 7.27 0.93 -19.74
CA LYS A 26 6.91 2.34 -19.55
C LYS A 26 6.57 2.64 -18.10
N TYR A 27 6.84 3.87 -17.65
CA TYR A 27 6.33 4.35 -16.38
C TYR A 27 4.82 4.53 -16.41
N VAL A 28 4.19 4.11 -15.33
CA VAL A 28 2.81 4.40 -15.01
C VAL A 28 2.77 5.16 -13.70
N LYS A 29 2.06 6.30 -13.72
CA LYS A 29 1.83 7.08 -12.52
C LYS A 29 0.82 6.36 -11.63
N VAL A 30 1.25 6.03 -10.42
CA VAL A 30 0.42 5.48 -9.35
C VAL A 30 0.25 6.53 -8.27
N THR A 31 -1.00 6.75 -7.87
CA THR A 31 -1.37 7.66 -6.79
C THR A 31 -1.86 6.85 -5.60
N ALA A 32 -1.33 7.15 -4.41
CA ALA A 32 -1.78 6.58 -3.16
C ALA A 32 -2.78 7.50 -2.46
N SER A 33 -3.83 6.90 -1.91
CA SER A 33 -4.76 7.51 -0.97
C SER A 33 -4.50 6.94 0.41
N VAL A 34 -4.13 7.80 1.36
CA VAL A 34 -3.81 7.42 2.73
C VAL A 34 -4.75 8.15 3.68
N VAL A 35 -5.44 7.40 4.52
CA VAL A 35 -6.28 7.93 5.59
C VAL A 35 -5.62 7.56 6.91
N THR A 36 -5.31 8.58 7.71
CA THR A 36 -4.70 8.42 9.04
C THR A 36 -5.18 9.54 9.97
N ALA A 37 -4.76 9.49 11.23
CA ALA A 37 -5.02 10.57 12.18
C ALA A 37 -4.28 11.87 11.77
N PRO A 38 -4.91 13.05 11.96
CA PRO A 38 -4.35 14.32 11.51
C PRO A 38 -3.08 14.75 12.27
N ASP A 39 -2.85 14.17 13.45
CA ASP A 39 -1.68 14.41 14.30
C ASP A 39 -0.52 13.44 14.03
N ALA A 40 -0.67 12.54 13.05
CA ALA A 40 0.34 11.57 12.69
C ALA A 40 1.21 12.06 11.52
N THR A 41 2.52 11.91 11.67
CA THR A 41 3.50 12.10 10.59
C THR A 41 3.58 10.83 9.75
N LEU A 42 3.60 10.97 8.43
CA LEU A 42 3.71 9.86 7.49
C LEU A 42 5.12 9.72 6.93
N SER A 43 5.62 8.48 6.87
CA SER A 43 6.74 8.08 6.02
C SER A 43 6.29 6.98 5.05
N VAL A 44 6.93 6.91 3.88
CA VAL A 44 6.60 5.95 2.84
C VAL A 44 7.85 5.24 2.32
N THR A 45 7.71 3.95 2.06
CA THR A 45 8.72 3.12 1.38
C THR A 45 8.02 2.31 0.29
N VAL A 46 8.65 2.23 -0.88
CA VAL A 46 8.18 1.37 -1.97
C VAL A 46 9.27 0.35 -2.30
N THR A 47 8.89 -0.93 -2.36
CA THR A 47 9.79 -2.03 -2.70
C THR A 47 9.26 -2.84 -3.88
N SER A 48 10.15 -3.57 -4.55
CA SER A 48 9.83 -4.48 -5.65
C SER A 48 10.12 -5.93 -5.25
N SER A 49 9.29 -6.87 -5.72
CA SER A 49 9.51 -8.31 -5.58
C SER A 49 10.59 -8.85 -6.53
N GLU A 50 10.97 -8.09 -7.55
CA GLU A 50 12.01 -8.44 -8.53
C GLU A 50 13.15 -7.40 -8.47
N PRO A 51 14.41 -7.79 -8.76
CA PRO A 51 15.54 -6.86 -8.82
C PRO A 51 15.32 -5.72 -9.82
N ASP A 52 15.90 -4.54 -9.54
CA ASP A 52 15.87 -3.34 -10.41
C ASP A 52 16.73 -3.49 -11.67
N ASN A 53 17.66 -4.46 -11.67
CA ASN A 53 18.40 -4.89 -12.84
C ASN A 53 18.90 -6.33 -12.64
N GLY A 54 18.69 -7.23 -13.61
CA GLY A 54 19.43 -8.49 -13.70
C GLY A 54 18.69 -9.77 -14.11
N LEU A 55 17.67 -9.76 -14.97
CA LEU A 55 17.00 -11.01 -15.40
C LEU A 55 16.82 -11.23 -16.92
N GLY A 56 17.32 -10.33 -17.78
CA GLY A 56 17.35 -10.52 -19.24
C GLY A 56 17.80 -9.29 -20.03
N ASP A 57 18.06 -9.45 -21.33
CA ASP A 57 18.39 -8.35 -22.24
C ASP A 57 17.16 -7.44 -22.44
N GLY A 58 17.23 -6.18 -21.99
CA GLY A 58 16.12 -5.21 -22.05
C GLY A 58 15.74 -4.56 -20.71
N ASP A 59 16.45 -4.92 -19.64
CA ASP A 59 16.28 -4.36 -18.31
C ASP A 59 16.59 -2.85 -18.27
N THR A 60 15.73 -2.06 -17.64
CA THR A 60 15.93 -0.61 -17.51
C THR A 60 15.88 -0.21 -16.04
N PRO A 61 17.00 0.23 -15.45
CA PRO A 61 17.06 0.55 -14.03
C PRO A 61 16.14 1.72 -13.63
N ASN A 62 15.91 1.87 -12.33
CA ASN A 62 15.05 2.86 -11.69
C ASN A 62 13.54 2.59 -11.85
N ASP A 63 13.11 1.39 -11.51
CA ASP A 63 11.73 0.93 -11.58
C ASP A 63 10.74 1.70 -10.71
N ILE A 64 11.27 2.33 -9.66
CA ILE A 64 10.51 3.06 -8.67
C ILE A 64 11.04 4.49 -8.67
N GLN A 65 10.20 5.43 -9.08
CA GLN A 65 10.49 6.86 -8.95
C GLN A 65 9.44 7.50 -8.05
N GLN A 66 9.84 7.94 -6.87
CA GLN A 66 8.97 8.70 -5.99
C GLN A 66 8.93 10.16 -6.41
N LEU A 67 7.76 10.65 -6.83
CA LEU A 67 7.54 12.03 -7.28
C LEU A 67 7.11 12.94 -6.12
N SER A 68 6.29 12.39 -5.23
CA SER A 68 5.82 13.02 -3.99
C SER A 68 5.47 11.92 -2.99
N PRO A 69 5.15 12.23 -1.72
CA PRO A 69 4.79 11.21 -0.73
C PRO A 69 3.66 10.27 -1.18
N ASN A 70 2.75 10.75 -2.03
CA ASN A 70 1.57 10.00 -2.48
C ASN A 70 1.60 9.68 -3.98
N GLN A 71 2.68 9.98 -4.70
CA GLN A 71 2.75 9.75 -6.14
C GLN A 71 4.07 9.10 -6.52
N PHE A 72 3.95 8.01 -7.27
CA PHE A 72 5.07 7.19 -7.73
C PHE A 72 4.94 6.97 -9.22
N ASN A 73 6.04 7.01 -9.95
CA ASN A 73 6.14 6.40 -11.26
C ASN A 73 6.71 5.01 -11.07
N LEU A 74 5.90 3.99 -11.40
CA LEU A 74 6.30 2.59 -11.34
C LEU A 74 6.42 2.06 -12.77
N ARG A 75 7.46 1.31 -13.06
CA ARG A 75 7.62 0.74 -14.40
C ARG A 75 6.70 -0.46 -14.59
N ALA A 76 5.96 -0.47 -15.70
CA ALA A 76 5.22 -1.64 -16.14
C ALA A 76 6.21 -2.63 -16.80
N GLU A 77 7.07 -3.26 -16.01
CA GLU A 77 7.96 -4.33 -16.46
C GLU A 77 7.97 -5.49 -15.48
N ARG A 78 8.48 -6.63 -15.95
CA ARG A 78 8.64 -7.86 -15.20
C ARG A 78 9.65 -8.75 -15.89
N ALA A 79 10.25 -9.69 -15.16
CA ALA A 79 11.11 -10.71 -15.73
C ALA A 79 10.35 -11.63 -16.69
N GLY A 80 10.95 -11.90 -17.86
CA GLY A 80 10.37 -12.70 -18.96
C GLY A 80 9.86 -14.10 -18.57
N GLY A 81 10.48 -14.74 -17.57
CA GLY A 81 10.10 -16.06 -17.05
C GLY A 81 9.54 -16.08 -15.63
N GLY A 82 9.34 -14.91 -15.00
CA GLY A 82 8.87 -14.79 -13.62
C GLY A 82 7.34 -14.81 -13.46
N PRO A 83 6.83 -14.86 -12.22
CA PRO A 83 5.39 -14.84 -11.91
C PRO A 83 4.72 -13.48 -12.18
N GLY A 84 5.51 -12.44 -12.45
CA GLY A 84 5.08 -11.05 -12.52
C GLY A 84 5.58 -10.26 -11.31
N ARG A 85 5.67 -8.95 -11.46
CA ARG A 85 6.23 -8.06 -10.45
C ARG A 85 5.15 -7.56 -9.49
N VAL A 86 5.50 -7.44 -8.22
CA VAL A 86 4.67 -6.79 -7.19
C VAL A 86 5.46 -5.64 -6.59
N TYR A 87 4.94 -4.43 -6.74
CA TYR A 87 5.39 -3.28 -5.96
C TYR A 87 4.60 -3.21 -4.66
N THR A 88 5.30 -3.10 -3.54
CA THR A 88 4.69 -2.97 -2.21
C THR A 88 4.93 -1.56 -1.69
N VAL A 89 3.84 -0.81 -1.52
CA VAL A 89 3.83 0.56 -0.97
C VAL A 89 3.47 0.47 0.51
N THR A 90 4.40 0.83 1.38
CA THR A 90 4.23 0.79 2.84
C THR A 90 4.26 2.20 3.40
N TYR A 91 3.18 2.61 4.06
CA TYR A 91 3.14 3.84 4.87
C TYR A 91 3.28 3.51 6.34
N THR A 92 4.03 4.35 7.06
CA THR A 92 4.08 4.34 8.51
C THR A 92 3.55 5.67 9.04
N ALA A 93 2.51 5.63 9.86
CA ALA A 93 1.99 6.79 10.58
C ALA A 93 2.53 6.78 12.01
N THR A 94 3.15 7.88 12.44
CA THR A 94 3.76 8.02 13.77
C THR A 94 3.25 9.28 14.44
N ARG A 95 2.73 9.16 15.67
CA ARG A 95 2.34 10.31 16.51
C ARG A 95 3.54 10.87 17.25
N ALA A 96 3.46 12.14 17.66
CA ALA A 96 4.51 12.81 18.45
C ALA A 96 4.81 12.11 19.78
N CYS A 97 3.84 11.39 20.35
CA CYS A 97 4.01 10.61 21.57
C CYS A 97 4.64 9.22 21.35
N GLY A 98 5.04 8.89 20.11
CA GLY A 98 5.88 7.73 19.78
C GLY A 98 5.15 6.48 19.28
N THR A 99 3.82 6.42 19.36
CA THR A 99 3.06 5.28 18.79
C THR A 99 3.02 5.34 17.27
N SER A 100 3.13 4.17 16.63
CA SER A 100 3.10 4.05 15.17
C SER A 100 2.23 2.89 14.67
N ALA A 101 1.75 3.01 13.44
CA ALA A 101 1.04 1.96 12.71
C ALA A 101 1.47 1.95 11.24
N THR A 102 1.34 0.80 10.59
CA THR A 102 1.67 0.63 9.17
C THR A 102 0.44 0.26 8.34
N GLY A 103 0.39 0.80 7.12
CA GLY A 103 -0.60 0.47 6.11
C GLY A 103 0.10 0.10 4.81
N VAL A 104 -0.38 -0.93 4.13
CA VAL A 104 0.27 -1.50 2.94
C VAL A 104 -0.71 -1.57 1.78
N ALA A 105 -0.23 -1.24 0.59
CA ALA A 105 -0.93 -1.45 -0.67
C ALA A 105 0.00 -2.02 -1.73
N GLN A 106 -0.55 -2.83 -2.65
CA GLN A 106 0.22 -3.51 -3.68
C GLN A 106 -0.18 -3.05 -5.08
N VAL A 107 0.80 -2.95 -5.96
CA VAL A 107 0.61 -2.73 -7.40
C VAL A 107 1.21 -3.92 -8.14
N LEU A 108 0.41 -4.58 -8.99
CA LEU A 108 0.81 -5.80 -9.68
C LEU A 108 1.16 -5.52 -11.15
N VAL A 109 2.20 -6.16 -11.65
CA VAL A 109 2.54 -6.29 -13.08
C VAL A 109 2.44 -7.77 -13.44
N PRO A 110 1.24 -8.28 -13.79
CA PRO A 110 1.04 -9.71 -14.00
C PRO A 110 1.77 -10.21 -15.25
N ALA A 111 2.14 -11.50 -15.27
CA ALA A 111 2.73 -12.14 -16.44
C ALA A 111 1.71 -12.38 -17.57
N ASN A 112 0.44 -12.62 -17.22
CA ASN A 112 -0.66 -12.90 -18.15
C ASN A 112 -1.99 -12.29 -17.66
N GLN A 113 -2.86 -11.92 -18.60
CA GLN A 113 -4.27 -11.62 -18.32
C GLN A 113 -5.10 -12.91 -18.40
N GLY A 114 -4.84 -13.88 -17.52
CA GLY A 114 -5.76 -15.01 -17.34
C GLY A 114 -7.12 -14.51 -16.84
N LYS A 115 -8.24 -15.09 -17.32
CA LYS A 115 -9.60 -14.74 -16.86
C LYS A 115 -9.64 -14.78 -15.33
N GLY A 116 -10.15 -13.69 -14.75
CA GLY A 116 -10.10 -13.44 -13.32
C GLY A 116 -10.56 -14.63 -12.49
N ASN A 117 -9.70 -15.02 -11.56
CA ASN A 117 -10.06 -15.59 -10.27
C ASN A 117 -8.89 -15.30 -9.34
N ARG A 118 -8.87 -14.08 -8.78
CA ARG A 118 -8.05 -13.76 -7.60
C ARG A 118 -8.89 -14.00 -6.37
N GLU A 119 -9.25 -15.26 -6.16
CA GLU A 119 -9.52 -15.76 -4.82
C GLU A 119 -8.20 -16.38 -4.35
N GLY A 120 -7.32 -15.49 -3.89
CA GLY A 120 -5.96 -15.79 -3.47
C GLY A 120 -5.54 -14.70 -2.50
N ASP A 121 -5.92 -14.91 -1.24
CA ASP A 121 -5.45 -14.24 -0.03
C ASP A 121 -5.60 -12.71 0.04
N ALA A 122 -6.87 -12.31 0.07
CA ALA A 122 -7.33 -11.10 0.74
C ALA A 122 -7.18 -11.17 2.29
N VAL A 123 -6.07 -11.71 2.81
CA VAL A 123 -5.85 -11.85 4.27
C VAL A 123 -5.63 -10.51 4.98
N THR A 124 -5.50 -9.40 4.24
CA THR A 124 -5.28 -8.06 4.83
C THR A 124 -6.45 -7.09 4.63
N VAL A 125 -7.39 -7.37 3.72
CA VAL A 125 -8.44 -6.39 3.38
C VAL A 125 -9.62 -6.48 4.33
N GLU A 126 -10.10 -7.69 4.66
CA GLU A 126 -11.25 -7.84 5.56
C GLU A 126 -10.93 -7.47 7.01
N ARG A 127 -9.70 -7.69 7.49
CA ARG A 127 -9.30 -7.21 8.82
C ARG A 127 -9.25 -5.69 8.92
N ALA A 128 -9.00 -4.98 7.81
CA ALA A 128 -8.94 -3.52 7.81
C ALA A 128 -10.34 -2.88 7.75
N VAL A 129 -11.27 -3.43 6.94
CA VAL A 129 -12.67 -2.97 6.97
C VAL A 129 -13.38 -3.38 8.26
N ASP A 130 -13.11 -4.56 8.83
CA ASP A 130 -13.60 -4.91 10.16
C ASP A 130 -12.98 -4.05 11.25
N ALA A 131 -11.68 -3.70 11.18
CA ALA A 131 -11.08 -2.77 12.13
C ALA A 131 -11.72 -1.38 12.05
N LEU A 132 -12.09 -0.92 10.85
CA LEU A 132 -12.81 0.34 10.64
C LEU A 132 -14.28 0.27 11.09
N PHE A 133 -14.95 -0.88 10.92
CA PHE A 133 -16.33 -1.09 11.35
C PHE A 133 -16.45 -1.35 12.87
N MET A 134 -15.44 -1.99 13.47
CA MET A 134 -15.31 -2.23 14.92
C MET A 134 -14.93 -0.94 15.66
N ALA A 135 -14.02 -0.12 15.12
CA ALA A 135 -13.67 1.17 15.72
C ALA A 135 -14.84 2.15 15.77
N ASN A 136 -15.78 2.08 14.82
CA ASN A 136 -16.95 2.95 14.76
C ASN A 136 -18.16 2.47 15.61
N ARG A 137 -18.07 1.30 16.26
CA ARG A 137 -19.10 0.81 17.20
C ARG A 137 -18.71 0.91 18.67
N LEU A 138 -17.49 1.33 19.01
CA LEU A 138 -17.04 1.49 20.40
C LEU A 138 -17.28 2.89 21.00
N PHE A 139 -17.94 3.80 20.29
CA PHE A 139 -18.22 5.17 20.76
C PHE A 139 -19.69 5.59 20.58
N LEU A 140 -20.63 4.70 20.87
CA LEU A 140 -21.97 5.13 21.27
C LEU A 140 -22.00 5.13 22.80
N PRO A 141 -22.25 6.27 23.49
CA PRO A 141 -22.53 6.22 24.91
C PRO A 141 -23.78 5.37 25.09
N ALA A 142 -23.71 4.37 25.97
CA ALA A 142 -24.89 3.69 26.45
C ALA A 142 -25.81 4.74 27.09
N VAL A 143 -26.87 5.12 26.40
CA VAL A 143 -27.98 5.87 26.98
C VAL A 143 -28.76 4.86 27.80
N THR A 144 -28.42 4.72 29.08
CA THR A 144 -29.28 4.06 30.06
C THR A 144 -30.35 5.05 30.49
N ARG A 145 -31.61 4.68 30.24
CA ARG A 145 -32.79 5.26 30.91
C ARG A 145 -32.88 4.76 32.35
#